data_AF-A0A023G7K2-F1
#
_entry.id   AF-A0A023G7K2-F1
#
_cell.length_a   1.000
_cell.length_b   1.000
_cell.length_c   1.000
_cell.angle_alpha   90.00
_cell.angle_beta   90.00
_cell.angle_gamma   90.00
#
_symmetry.space_group_name_H-M   'P 1'
#
loop_
_entity.id
_entity.type
_entity.pdbx_description
1 polymer ?
#
loop_
_entity_poly.entity_id
_entity_poly.type
_entity_poly.pdbx_seq_one_letter_code
_entity_poly.pdbx_strand_id
1 'polypeptide(L)'
;RSSGRAHQRDSRRRSIRSILQPDPRLLEEDLSHVDEADVRKTVETLVYVWSFDSIARIGRAYIEKAVPKGKLALRKALIDYTGDLFFKCPTMAFSEKHSAGGGKVYGFVFGHRSEKYEFPEFLGVPHTSDIPYYMGGPFLDPEKYTDKDRVMSRKPMDMLVSFARNWSPKHPAGLPWPAFSKKHAVYQWIQPGNYRHVSDL
;
A
#
# COMPACT_ATOMS: atom_id res chain seq x y z
N ARG A 1 6.38 -27.54 -44.91
CA ARG A 1 5.96 -26.36 -44.10
C ARG A 1 6.01 -26.60 -42.57
N SER A 2 6.70 -27.63 -42.06
CA SER A 2 6.72 -27.98 -40.62
C SER A 2 8.00 -27.60 -39.86
N SER A 3 9.09 -27.19 -40.53
CA SER A 3 10.39 -26.92 -39.88
C SER A 3 10.48 -25.56 -39.17
N GLY A 4 9.71 -24.55 -39.58
CA GLY A 4 9.78 -23.19 -39.02
C GLY A 4 9.15 -23.02 -37.62
N ARG A 5 8.17 -23.86 -37.26
CA ARG A 5 7.47 -23.75 -35.96
C ARG A 5 8.25 -24.35 -34.78
N ALA A 6 9.10 -25.34 -35.03
CA ALA A 6 9.93 -25.97 -34.00
C ALA A 6 11.08 -25.04 -33.57
N HIS A 7 11.72 -24.38 -34.53
CA HIS A 7 12.85 -23.47 -34.26
C HIS A 7 12.42 -22.22 -33.48
N GLN A 8 11.21 -21.71 -33.74
CA GLN A 8 10.65 -20.55 -33.06
C GLN A 8 10.10 -20.86 -31.65
N ARG A 9 9.77 -22.13 -31.36
CA ARG A 9 9.45 -22.61 -30.00
C ARG A 9 10.70 -22.81 -29.15
N ASP A 10 11.80 -23.28 -29.75
CA ASP A 10 13.09 -23.47 -29.06
C ASP A 10 13.74 -22.11 -28.72
N SER A 11 13.70 -21.13 -29.63
CA SER A 11 14.24 -19.78 -29.35
C SER A 11 13.48 -19.06 -28.23
N ARG A 12 12.16 -19.21 -28.16
CA ARG A 12 11.33 -18.67 -27.05
C ARG A 12 11.60 -19.37 -25.71
N ARG A 13 11.91 -20.68 -25.72
CA ARG A 13 12.28 -21.42 -24.49
C ARG A 13 13.67 -21.04 -23.99
N ARG A 14 14.65 -20.84 -24.88
CA ARG A 14 15.99 -20.34 -24.50
C ARG A 14 15.94 -18.92 -23.93
N SER A 15 15.11 -18.05 -24.51
CA SER A 15 14.92 -16.66 -24.07
C SER A 15 14.32 -16.53 -22.65
N ILE A 16 13.50 -17.48 -22.20
CA ILE A 16 12.93 -17.45 -20.84
C ILE A 16 13.91 -18.04 -19.82
N ARG A 17 14.68 -19.07 -20.21
CA ARG A 17 15.68 -19.71 -19.33
C ARG A 17 16.82 -18.76 -18.96
N SER A 18 17.24 -17.90 -19.89
CA SER A 18 18.29 -16.88 -19.66
C SER A 18 17.85 -15.73 -18.75
N ILE A 19 16.54 -15.55 -18.52
CA ILE A 19 16.01 -14.52 -17.61
C ILE A 19 15.98 -15.02 -16.16
N LEU A 20 15.90 -16.35 -15.97
CA LEU A 20 15.68 -16.97 -14.66
C LEU A 20 16.96 -17.51 -14.00
N GLN A 21 18.05 -17.69 -14.75
CA GLN A 21 19.33 -18.15 -14.20
C GLN A 21 20.37 -17.04 -14.29
N PRO A 22 21.17 -16.80 -13.23
CA PRO A 22 22.30 -15.88 -13.27
C PRO A 22 23.25 -16.23 -14.43
N ASP A 23 23.94 -15.25 -14.98
CA ASP A 23 25.05 -15.49 -15.89
C ASP A 23 26.03 -16.48 -15.22
N PRO A 24 26.31 -17.65 -15.81
CA PRO A 24 27.16 -18.67 -15.19
C PRO A 24 28.56 -18.17 -14.82
N ARG A 25 29.08 -17.14 -15.51
CA ARG A 25 30.36 -16.51 -15.21
C ARG A 25 30.40 -15.86 -13.83
N LEU A 26 29.23 -15.43 -13.33
CA LEU A 26 29.08 -14.88 -11.98
C LEU A 26 29.07 -15.96 -10.88
N LEU A 27 29.09 -17.23 -11.25
CA LEU A 27 29.23 -18.35 -10.32
C LEU A 27 30.69 -18.78 -10.14
N GLU A 28 31.62 -18.15 -10.86
CA GLU A 28 33.06 -18.40 -10.75
C GLU A 28 33.64 -17.69 -9.51
N GLU A 29 34.68 -18.28 -8.89
CA GLU A 29 35.35 -17.68 -7.73
C GLU A 29 36.19 -16.45 -8.11
N ASP A 30 36.73 -16.42 -9.33
CA ASP A 30 37.50 -15.30 -9.88
C ASP A 30 36.70 -14.52 -10.91
N LEU A 31 36.30 -13.30 -10.56
CA LEU A 31 35.56 -12.39 -11.42
C LEU A 31 36.44 -11.30 -12.06
N SER A 32 37.77 -11.38 -11.95
CA SER A 32 38.70 -10.36 -12.46
C SER A 32 38.57 -10.10 -13.97
N HIS A 33 38.04 -11.08 -14.70
CA HIS A 33 37.81 -11.03 -16.15
C HIS A 33 36.39 -10.57 -16.52
N VAL A 34 35.51 -10.32 -15.54
CA VAL A 34 34.12 -9.90 -15.74
C VAL A 34 34.00 -8.39 -15.51
N ASP A 35 33.33 -7.69 -16.43
CA ASP A 35 33.08 -6.26 -16.30
C ASP A 35 32.13 -5.96 -15.13
N GLU A 36 32.47 -5.00 -14.28
CA GLU A 36 31.65 -4.56 -13.15
C GLU A 36 30.24 -4.14 -13.58
N ALA A 37 30.09 -3.53 -14.77
CA ALA A 37 28.80 -3.13 -15.30
C ALA A 37 27.88 -4.34 -15.57
N ASP A 38 28.47 -5.46 -16.03
CA ASP A 38 27.74 -6.71 -16.27
C ASP A 38 27.32 -7.37 -14.94
N VAL A 39 28.19 -7.33 -13.93
CA VAL A 39 27.87 -7.80 -12.57
C VAL A 39 26.69 -6.99 -12.01
N ARG A 40 26.77 -5.66 -12.05
CA ARG A 40 25.74 -4.75 -11.53
C ARG A 40 24.39 -4.98 -12.21
N LYS A 41 24.38 -5.01 -13.54
CA LYS A 41 23.16 -5.25 -14.34
C LYS A 41 22.52 -6.60 -14.01
N THR A 42 23.34 -7.64 -13.78
CA THR A 42 22.84 -8.96 -13.44
C THR A 42 22.22 -8.99 -12.04
N VAL A 43 22.86 -8.36 -11.05
CA VAL A 43 22.30 -8.20 -9.70
C VAL A 43 20.98 -7.42 -9.77
N GLU A 44 20.92 -6.29 -10.46
CA GLU A 44 19.70 -5.50 -10.64
C GLU A 44 18.57 -6.30 -11.30
N THR A 45 18.90 -7.10 -12.32
CA THR A 45 17.93 -7.96 -13.02
C THR A 45 17.41 -9.08 -12.12
N LEU A 46 18.28 -9.74 -11.35
CA LEU A 46 17.87 -10.78 -10.41
C LEU A 46 17.02 -10.21 -9.28
N VAL A 47 17.44 -9.07 -8.71
CA VAL A 47 16.62 -8.35 -7.72
C VAL A 47 15.25 -8.03 -8.30
N TYR A 48 15.17 -7.54 -9.54
CA TYR A 48 13.89 -7.30 -10.21
C TYR A 48 13.09 -8.60 -10.34
N VAL A 49 13.57 -9.61 -11.07
CA VAL A 49 12.84 -10.87 -11.34
C VAL A 49 12.36 -11.56 -10.06
N TRP A 50 13.20 -11.63 -9.03
CA TRP A 50 12.90 -12.36 -7.79
C TRP A 50 12.06 -11.53 -6.81
N SER A 51 12.25 -10.21 -6.75
CA SER A 51 11.35 -9.34 -5.98
C SER A 51 9.93 -9.36 -6.55
N PHE A 52 9.81 -9.47 -7.87
CA PHE A 52 8.52 -9.58 -8.53
C PHE A 52 7.81 -10.92 -8.30
N ASP A 53 8.49 -12.04 -8.03
CA ASP A 53 7.79 -13.32 -7.83
C ASP A 53 6.93 -13.34 -6.55
N SER A 54 7.48 -12.82 -5.44
CA SER A 54 6.73 -12.72 -4.17
C SER A 54 5.50 -11.80 -4.30
N ILE A 55 5.69 -10.66 -4.96
CA ILE A 55 4.66 -9.67 -5.26
C ILE A 55 3.60 -10.27 -6.20
N ALA A 56 4.02 -10.94 -7.28
CA ALA A 56 3.14 -11.61 -8.23
C ALA A 56 2.34 -12.74 -7.58
N ARG A 57 2.94 -13.49 -6.64
CA ARG A 57 2.22 -14.52 -5.87
C ARG A 57 1.08 -13.94 -5.04
N ILE A 58 1.30 -12.80 -4.37
CA ILE A 58 0.26 -12.11 -3.62
C ILE A 58 -0.82 -11.61 -4.60
N GLY A 59 -0.43 -10.96 -5.70
CA GLY A 59 -1.38 -10.47 -6.71
C GLY A 59 -2.26 -11.58 -7.30
N ARG A 60 -1.68 -12.77 -7.58
CA ARG A 60 -2.44 -13.95 -8.02
C ARG A 60 -3.53 -14.35 -7.03
N ALA A 61 -3.24 -14.34 -5.73
CA ALA A 61 -4.22 -14.70 -4.71
C ALA A 61 -5.42 -13.73 -4.65
N TYR A 62 -5.21 -12.43 -4.90
CA TYR A 62 -6.31 -11.44 -5.01
C TYR A 62 -7.14 -11.69 -6.27
N ILE A 63 -6.48 -11.95 -7.40
CA ILE A 63 -7.14 -12.22 -8.68
C ILE A 63 -7.98 -13.50 -8.60
N GLU A 64 -7.44 -14.61 -8.11
CA GLU A 64 -8.12 -15.90 -8.01
C GLU A 64 -9.42 -15.79 -7.20
N LYS A 65 -9.41 -15.05 -6.08
CA LYS A 65 -10.61 -14.79 -5.27
C LYS A 65 -11.66 -13.92 -5.97
N ALA A 66 -11.24 -13.12 -6.95
CA ALA A 66 -12.08 -12.14 -7.64
C ALA A 66 -12.62 -12.61 -8.98
N VAL A 67 -11.89 -13.48 -9.70
CA VAL A 67 -12.28 -14.03 -11.02
C VAL A 67 -13.73 -14.56 -11.02
N PRO A 68 -14.17 -15.38 -10.04
CA PRO A 68 -15.54 -15.91 -10.04
C PRO A 68 -16.63 -14.85 -9.88
N LYS A 69 -16.27 -13.64 -9.40
CA LYS A 69 -17.19 -12.54 -9.09
C LYS A 69 -17.27 -11.49 -10.22
N GLY A 70 -16.52 -11.71 -11.31
CA GLY A 70 -16.58 -10.88 -12.52
C GLY A 70 -15.71 -9.62 -12.50
N LYS A 71 -15.86 -8.80 -13.55
CA LYS A 71 -14.96 -7.67 -13.87
C LYS A 71 -14.87 -6.60 -12.78
N LEU A 72 -15.99 -6.30 -12.11
CA LEU A 72 -16.01 -5.29 -11.04
C LEU A 72 -15.25 -5.77 -9.80
N ALA A 73 -15.35 -7.05 -9.47
CA ALA A 73 -14.57 -7.64 -8.38
C ALA A 73 -13.08 -7.70 -8.72
N LEU A 74 -12.71 -7.97 -9.98
CA LEU A 74 -11.33 -7.90 -10.44
C LEU A 74 -10.75 -6.48 -10.31
N ARG A 75 -11.52 -5.45 -10.67
CA ARG A 75 -11.11 -4.05 -10.46
C ARG A 75 -10.91 -3.74 -8.98
N LYS A 76 -11.83 -4.17 -8.11
CA LYS A 76 -11.67 -4.00 -6.66
C LYS A 76 -10.44 -4.73 -6.14
N ALA A 77 -10.21 -5.97 -6.59
CA ALA A 77 -9.05 -6.75 -6.19
C ALA A 77 -7.73 -6.10 -6.60
N LEU A 78 -7.67 -5.44 -7.76
CA LEU A 78 -6.52 -4.62 -8.16
C LEU A 78 -6.28 -3.46 -7.19
N ILE A 79 -7.34 -2.71 -6.83
CA ILE A 79 -7.26 -1.60 -5.88
C ILE A 79 -6.78 -2.10 -4.51
N ASP A 80 -7.42 -3.13 -3.97
CA ASP A 80 -7.09 -3.70 -2.66
C ASP A 80 -5.64 -4.23 -2.64
N TYR A 81 -5.24 -4.98 -3.68
CA TYR A 81 -3.87 -5.50 -3.81
C TYR A 81 -2.82 -4.40 -3.83
N THR A 82 -3.02 -3.36 -4.65
CA THR A 82 -2.06 -2.25 -4.74
C THR A 82 -2.01 -1.43 -3.43
N GLY A 83 -3.16 -1.19 -2.80
CA GLY A 83 -3.25 -0.51 -1.50
C GLY A 83 -2.55 -1.30 -0.39
N ASP A 84 -2.78 -2.62 -0.35
CA ASP A 84 -2.19 -3.51 0.64
C ASP A 84 -0.67 -3.63 0.47
N LEU A 85 -0.20 -3.76 -0.77
CA LEU A 85 1.22 -3.90 -1.09
C LEU A 85 2.02 -2.64 -0.78
N PHE A 86 1.56 -1.47 -1.24
CA PHE A 86 2.37 -0.25 -1.20
C PHE A 86 2.19 0.57 0.07
N PHE A 87 1.05 0.46 0.76
CA PHE A 87 0.71 1.34 1.88
C PHE A 87 0.38 0.57 3.14
N LYS A 88 -0.70 -0.22 3.14
CA LYS A 88 -1.27 -0.77 4.38
C LYS A 88 -0.34 -1.78 5.06
N CYS A 89 0.12 -2.82 4.35
CA CYS A 89 0.97 -3.86 4.97
C CYS A 89 2.32 -3.29 5.45
N PRO A 90 3.03 -2.43 4.68
CA PRO A 90 4.22 -1.74 5.19
C PRO A 90 3.95 -0.89 6.44
N THR A 91 2.84 -0.12 6.48
CA THR A 91 2.47 0.68 7.66
C THR A 91 2.17 -0.20 8.88
N MET A 92 1.50 -1.34 8.69
CA MET A 92 1.25 -2.29 9.77
C MET A 92 2.56 -2.91 10.29
N ALA A 93 3.46 -3.32 9.40
CA ALA A 93 4.77 -3.85 9.78
C ALA A 93 5.62 -2.82 10.54
N PHE A 94 5.60 -1.56 10.10
CA PHE A 94 6.25 -0.46 10.81
C PHE A 94 5.64 -0.26 12.20
N SER A 95 4.31 -0.24 12.30
CA SER A 95 3.57 -0.06 13.57
C SER A 95 3.93 -1.15 14.57
N GLU A 96 3.98 -2.42 14.12
CA GLU A 96 4.38 -3.56 14.94
C GLU A 96 5.81 -3.43 15.43
N LYS A 97 6.77 -3.16 14.54
CA LYS A 97 8.18 -3.04 14.93
C LYS A 97 8.46 -1.84 15.84
N HIS A 98 7.85 -0.69 15.56
CA HIS A 98 8.02 0.51 16.38
C HIS A 98 7.44 0.30 17.79
N SER A 99 6.25 -0.30 17.89
CA SER A 99 5.62 -0.64 19.17
C SER A 99 6.43 -1.67 19.96
N ALA A 100 6.97 -2.70 19.30
CA ALA A 100 7.84 -3.69 19.93
C ALA A 100 9.14 -3.09 20.49
N GLY A 101 9.64 -2.00 19.87
CA GLY A 101 10.78 -1.23 20.37
C GLY A 101 10.47 -0.28 21.53
N GLY A 102 9.25 -0.30 22.07
CA GLY A 102 8.82 0.58 23.18
C GLY A 102 8.23 1.92 22.73
N GLY A 103 8.13 2.17 21.42
CA GLY A 103 7.49 3.37 20.88
C GLY A 103 5.96 3.34 21.06
N LYS A 104 5.34 4.50 21.32
CA LYS A 104 3.88 4.62 21.33
C LYS A 104 3.37 4.85 19.92
N VAL A 105 2.57 3.92 19.40
CA VAL A 105 1.95 4.02 18.08
C VAL A 105 0.46 4.30 18.23
N TYR A 106 -0.05 5.27 17.48
CA TYR A 106 -1.49 5.51 17.36
C TYR A 106 -1.87 5.49 15.88
N GLY A 107 -2.56 4.45 15.46
CA GLY A 107 -2.99 4.28 14.08
C GLY A 107 -4.44 4.72 13.86
N PHE A 108 -4.76 5.15 12.64
CA PHE A 108 -6.12 5.41 12.21
C PHE A 108 -6.38 4.96 10.77
N VAL A 109 -7.65 4.84 10.42
CA VAL A 109 -8.15 4.71 9.05
C VAL A 109 -9.03 5.90 8.75
N PHE A 110 -8.64 6.69 7.75
CA PHE A 110 -9.46 7.78 7.25
C PHE A 110 -10.53 7.22 6.32
N GLY A 111 -11.80 7.41 6.67
CA GLY A 111 -12.95 6.81 6.00
C GLY A 111 -13.91 7.83 5.39
N HIS A 112 -13.51 9.08 5.27
CA HIS A 112 -14.37 10.15 4.75
C HIS A 112 -14.12 10.46 3.29
N ARG A 113 -15.20 10.63 2.52
CA ARG A 113 -15.19 11.04 1.12
C ARG A 113 -16.13 12.24 1.00
N SER A 114 -15.65 13.35 0.43
CA SER A 114 -16.50 14.53 0.20
C SER A 114 -17.59 14.23 -0.82
N GLU A 115 -18.77 14.80 -0.61
CA GLU A 115 -19.86 14.81 -1.61
C GLU A 115 -19.46 15.58 -2.88
N LYS A 116 -18.48 16.50 -2.79
CA LYS A 116 -17.93 17.26 -3.92
C LYS A 116 -16.68 16.61 -4.55
N TYR A 117 -16.35 15.38 -4.16
CA TYR A 117 -15.15 14.72 -4.67
C TYR A 117 -15.32 14.32 -6.14
N GLU A 118 -14.43 14.83 -7.00
CA GLU A 118 -14.58 14.80 -8.47
C GLU A 118 -14.33 13.44 -9.11
N PHE A 119 -13.61 12.54 -8.42
CA PHE A 119 -13.29 11.23 -8.97
C PHE A 119 -14.46 10.25 -8.85
N PRO A 120 -14.50 9.14 -9.60
CA PRO A 120 -15.59 8.17 -9.51
C PRO A 120 -15.77 7.54 -8.12
N GLU A 121 -17.03 7.19 -7.79
CA GLU A 121 -17.41 6.62 -6.49
C GLU A 121 -16.72 5.28 -6.18
N PHE A 122 -16.43 4.47 -7.20
CA PHE A 122 -15.82 3.14 -7.00
C PHE A 122 -14.42 3.18 -6.39
N LEU A 123 -13.75 4.35 -6.39
CA LEU A 123 -12.46 4.54 -5.74
C LEU A 123 -12.58 4.66 -4.21
N GLY A 124 -13.80 4.85 -3.69
CA GLY A 124 -14.02 5.05 -2.26
C GLY A 124 -13.25 6.26 -1.74
N VAL A 125 -12.34 6.02 -0.79
CA VAL A 125 -11.44 7.03 -0.22
C VAL A 125 -10.04 6.77 -0.78
N PRO A 126 -9.62 7.46 -1.86
CA PRO A 126 -8.34 7.19 -2.49
C PRO A 126 -7.18 7.76 -1.66
N HIS A 127 -5.98 7.28 -1.96
CA HIS A 127 -4.74 7.80 -1.38
C HIS A 127 -4.66 9.33 -1.51
N THR A 128 -4.11 9.98 -0.48
CA THR A 128 -3.94 11.43 -0.32
C THR A 128 -5.21 12.29 -0.23
N SER A 129 -6.40 11.71 -0.38
CA SER A 129 -7.67 12.45 -0.25
C SER A 129 -7.93 12.99 1.16
N ASP A 130 -7.20 12.46 2.15
CA ASP A 130 -7.22 12.87 3.54
C ASP A 130 -6.35 14.10 3.82
N ILE A 131 -5.30 14.35 3.02
CA ILE A 131 -4.32 15.44 3.24
C ILE A 131 -4.99 16.80 3.44
N PRO A 132 -5.94 17.25 2.59
CA PRO A 132 -6.58 18.54 2.77
C PRO A 132 -7.29 18.69 4.12
N TYR A 133 -7.74 17.59 4.74
CA TYR A 133 -8.47 17.64 6.00
C TYR A 133 -7.56 17.93 7.20
N TYR A 134 -6.28 17.50 7.18
CA TYR A 134 -5.30 17.89 8.22
C TYR A 134 -4.77 19.31 8.01
N MET A 135 -4.79 19.80 6.76
CA MET A 135 -4.22 21.10 6.39
C MET A 135 -5.26 22.24 6.35
N GLY A 136 -6.50 21.97 6.76
CA GLY A 136 -7.57 22.97 6.79
C GLY A 136 -8.14 23.34 5.41
N GLY A 137 -7.89 22.53 4.37
CA GLY A 137 -8.39 22.75 3.00
C GLY A 137 -9.89 23.08 2.92
N PRO A 138 -10.79 22.37 3.63
CA PRO A 138 -12.22 22.70 3.66
C PRO A 138 -12.60 24.11 4.16
N PHE A 139 -11.71 24.77 4.91
CA PHE A 139 -11.87 26.16 5.34
C PHE A 139 -11.30 27.16 4.34
N LEU A 140 -10.27 26.76 3.60
CA LEU A 140 -9.55 27.62 2.64
C LEU A 140 -10.25 27.70 1.28
N ASP A 141 -10.95 26.63 0.87
CA ASP A 141 -11.64 26.54 -0.42
C ASP A 141 -13.12 26.16 -0.21
N PRO A 142 -13.99 27.12 0.12
CA PRO A 142 -15.38 26.83 0.44
C PRO A 142 -16.20 26.31 -0.75
N GLU A 143 -15.73 26.52 -1.98
CA GLU A 143 -16.40 26.08 -3.21
C GLU A 143 -16.15 24.59 -3.48
N LYS A 144 -14.94 24.09 -3.18
CA LYS A 144 -14.60 22.65 -3.35
C LYS A 144 -15.09 21.75 -2.23
N TYR A 145 -15.52 22.31 -1.10
CA TYR A 145 -15.91 21.53 0.08
C TYR A 145 -17.32 21.90 0.58
N THR A 146 -17.88 21.02 1.40
CA THR A 146 -19.19 21.20 2.05
C THR A 146 -19.02 21.63 3.51
N ASP A 147 -20.11 22.08 4.15
CA ASP A 147 -20.10 22.31 5.60
C ASP A 147 -19.80 21.04 6.40
N LYS A 148 -20.26 19.88 5.92
CA LYS A 148 -19.91 18.58 6.51
C LYS A 148 -18.41 18.32 6.45
N ASP A 149 -17.76 18.69 5.34
CA ASP A 149 -16.30 18.57 5.20
C ASP A 149 -15.56 19.49 6.15
N ARG A 150 -16.07 20.71 6.42
CA ARG A 150 -15.50 21.63 7.43
C ARG A 150 -15.61 21.04 8.83
N VAL A 151 -16.77 20.53 9.20
CA VAL A 151 -16.97 19.85 10.50
C VAL A 151 -16.04 18.65 10.61
N MET A 152 -15.93 17.87 9.53
CA MET A 152 -15.04 16.72 9.48
C MET A 152 -13.58 17.12 9.63
N SER A 153 -13.11 18.17 8.93
CA SER A 153 -11.72 18.65 8.95
C SER A 153 -11.23 19.05 10.33
N ARG A 154 -12.11 19.54 11.23
CA ARG A 154 -11.72 19.82 12.62
C ARG A 154 -11.20 18.57 13.34
N LYS A 155 -11.73 17.38 13.05
CA LYS A 155 -11.35 16.13 13.75
C LYS A 155 -9.90 15.69 13.50
N PRO A 156 -9.42 15.51 12.26
CA PRO A 156 -8.03 15.18 11.99
C PRO A 156 -7.06 16.31 12.37
N MET A 157 -7.45 17.59 12.25
CA MET A 157 -6.64 18.71 12.75
C MET A 157 -6.45 18.65 14.27
N ASP A 158 -7.53 18.50 15.04
CA ASP A 158 -7.48 18.34 16.50
C ASP A 158 -6.64 17.13 16.91
N MET A 159 -6.80 16.01 16.21
CA MET A 159 -6.03 14.79 16.41
C MET A 159 -4.53 15.07 16.25
N LEU A 160 -4.12 15.68 15.13
CA LEU A 160 -2.73 15.96 14.79
C LEU A 160 -2.09 16.96 15.77
N VAL A 161 -2.79 18.06 16.06
CA VAL A 161 -2.30 19.09 17.01
C VAL A 161 -2.17 18.54 18.43
N SER A 162 -3.12 17.71 18.88
CA SER A 162 -3.07 17.10 20.21
C SER A 162 -1.92 16.11 20.32
N PHE A 163 -1.68 15.31 19.28
CA PHE A 163 -0.54 14.40 19.25
C PHE A 163 0.79 15.17 19.31
N ALA A 164 0.94 16.21 18.49
CA ALA A 164 2.14 17.04 18.47
C ALA A 164 2.44 17.72 19.83
N ARG A 165 1.40 18.11 20.58
CA ARG A 165 1.57 18.75 21.90
C ARG A 165 1.76 17.76 23.04
N ASN A 166 1.01 16.65 23.03
CA ASN A 166 0.82 15.81 24.22
C ASN A 166 1.29 14.37 24.03
N TRP A 167 1.83 14.01 22.86
CA TRP A 167 2.19 12.62 22.49
C TRP A 167 1.01 11.64 22.55
N SER A 168 -0.21 12.17 22.43
CA SER A 168 -1.46 11.41 22.44
C SER A 168 -2.51 12.11 21.57
N PRO A 169 -3.08 11.44 20.56
CA PRO A 169 -4.07 12.03 19.69
C PRO A 169 -5.41 12.20 20.42
N LYS A 170 -6.09 13.31 20.14
CA LYS A 170 -7.47 13.51 20.60
C LYS A 170 -8.42 12.68 19.75
N HIS A 171 -9.23 11.84 20.40
CA HIS A 171 -10.23 11.04 19.72
C HIS A 171 -11.37 11.91 19.16
N PRO A 172 -11.86 11.66 17.93
CA PRO A 172 -12.90 12.48 17.30
C PRO A 172 -14.21 12.61 18.11
N ALA A 173 -14.56 11.55 18.85
CA ALA A 173 -15.72 11.48 19.76
C ALA A 173 -15.37 11.63 21.25
N GLY A 174 -14.13 12.00 21.61
CA GLY A 174 -13.72 12.19 23.00
C GLY A 174 -13.50 10.92 23.83
N LEU A 175 -13.48 9.75 23.18
CA LEU A 175 -13.16 8.46 23.82
C LEU A 175 -11.64 8.29 24.03
N PRO A 176 -11.21 7.33 24.85
CA PRO A 176 -9.80 6.94 24.89
C PRO A 176 -9.30 6.49 23.51
N TRP A 177 -8.08 6.87 23.17
CA TRP A 177 -7.39 6.34 21.99
C TRP A 177 -6.26 5.43 22.45
N PRO A 178 -6.47 4.10 22.49
CA PRO A 178 -5.44 3.17 22.95
C PRO A 178 -4.25 3.14 22.00
N ALA A 179 -3.05 3.02 22.56
CA ALA A 179 -1.86 2.81 21.76
C ALA A 179 -1.86 1.41 21.14
N PHE A 180 -1.44 1.32 19.88
CA PHE A 180 -1.30 0.08 19.14
C PHE A 180 -0.17 -0.79 19.74
N SER A 181 -0.43 -2.09 19.83
CA SER A 181 0.58 -3.12 20.05
C SER A 181 0.24 -4.40 19.29
N LYS A 182 1.19 -5.32 19.14
CA LYS A 182 0.91 -6.62 18.50
C LYS A 182 -0.22 -7.40 19.18
N LYS A 183 -0.33 -7.30 20.51
CA LYS A 183 -1.40 -7.96 21.30
C LYS A 183 -2.74 -7.22 21.18
N HIS A 184 -2.68 -5.91 20.99
CA HIS A 184 -3.84 -5.02 20.88
C HIS A 184 -3.68 -4.17 19.61
N ALA A 185 -3.85 -4.82 18.46
CA ALA A 185 -3.69 -4.19 17.16
C ALA A 185 -4.91 -3.31 16.88
N VAL A 186 -4.90 -2.08 17.37
CA VAL A 186 -6.05 -1.18 17.33
C VAL A 186 -5.75 0.06 16.49
N TYR A 187 -6.70 0.38 15.61
CA TYR A 187 -6.70 1.57 14.78
C TYR A 187 -8.02 2.31 14.96
N GLN A 188 -7.99 3.63 14.86
CA GLN A 188 -9.18 4.46 14.97
C GLN A 188 -9.82 4.71 13.62
N TRP A 189 -11.10 4.39 13.43
CA TRP A 189 -11.82 4.85 12.25
C TRP A 189 -12.14 6.34 12.37
N ILE A 190 -11.88 7.12 11.32
CA ILE A 190 -12.13 8.56 11.27
C ILE A 190 -13.08 8.83 10.09
N GLN A 191 -14.38 8.77 10.37
CA GLN A 191 -15.45 9.08 9.41
C GLN A 191 -16.63 9.72 10.14
N PRO A 192 -17.33 10.70 9.55
CA PRO A 192 -18.56 11.22 10.13
C PRO A 192 -19.55 10.09 10.48
N GLY A 193 -19.98 10.04 11.73
CA GLY A 193 -20.92 9.01 12.23
C GLY A 193 -20.30 7.64 12.51
N ASN A 194 -19.01 7.43 12.24
CA ASN A 194 -18.31 6.17 12.54
C ASN A 194 -16.92 6.47 13.11
N TYR A 195 -16.79 6.32 14.42
CA TYR A 195 -15.53 6.48 15.16
C TYR A 195 -15.20 5.24 15.98
N ARG A 196 -15.46 4.06 15.43
CA ARG A 196 -15.15 2.80 16.10
C ARG A 196 -13.65 2.50 16.07
N HIS A 197 -13.19 1.75 17.07
CA HIS A 197 -11.92 1.05 16.99
C HIS A 197 -12.02 -0.11 16.00
N VAL A 198 -10.93 -0.38 15.29
CA VAL A 198 -10.82 -1.42 14.27
C VAL A 198 -9.55 -2.21 14.55
N SER A 199 -9.66 -3.53 14.54
CA SER A 199 -8.55 -4.44 14.84
C SER A 199 -8.29 -5.49 13.75
N ASP A 200 -9.14 -5.51 12.74
CA ASP A 200 -9.16 -6.45 11.62
C ASP A 200 -8.84 -5.74 10.29
N LEU A 201 -7.78 -4.92 10.28
CA LEU A 201 -7.26 -4.35 9.04
C LEU A 201 -6.59 -5.43 8.20
#